data_AF-A0A1V0PGE0-F1
#
_entry.id   AF-A0A1V0PGE0-F1
#
_cell.length_a   1.000
_cell.length_b   1.000
_cell.length_c   1.000
_cell.angle_alpha   90.00
_cell.angle_beta   90.00
_cell.angle_gamma   90.00
#
_symmetry.space_group_name_H-M   'P 1'
#
loop_
_entity.id
_entity.type
_entity.pdbx_description
1 polymer ?
#
loop_
_entity_poly.entity_id
_entity_poly.type
_entity_poly.pdbx_seq_one_letter_code
_entity_poly.pdbx_strand_id
1 'polypeptide(L)'
;MKAIAIKRMENQVVIQIYTNGIFNYFEIRNKLRPFERSKLMVTQMSLTDYKINIPLEIDLRDYEFWVIYNDYQDQKIERIEKLLSE
;
A
#
# COMPACT_ATOMS: atom_id res chain seq x y z
N MET A 1 -11.36 0.86 -10.15
CA MET A 1 -10.90 0.77 -8.75
C MET A 1 -9.82 1.80 -8.50
N LYS A 2 -9.74 2.35 -7.29
CA LYS A 2 -8.74 3.35 -6.94
C LYS A 2 -8.21 3.13 -5.52
N ALA A 3 -6.89 3.17 -5.35
CA ALA A 3 -6.23 3.12 -4.05
C ALA A 3 -5.32 4.34 -3.89
N ILE A 4 -5.57 5.17 -2.88
CA ILE A 4 -4.90 6.46 -2.68
C ILE A 4 -4.36 6.55 -1.26
N ALA A 5 -3.09 6.88 -1.10
CA ALA A 5 -2.54 7.26 0.18
C ALA A 5 -3.02 8.68 0.54
N ILE A 6 -3.69 8.83 1.69
CA ILE A 6 -4.33 10.08 2.11
C ILE A 6 -3.67 10.74 3.32
N LYS A 7 -2.99 9.97 4.17
CA LYS A 7 -2.36 10.48 5.40
C LYS A 7 -1.18 9.62 5.82
N ARG A 8 -0.06 10.25 6.18
CA ARG A 8 1.06 9.60 6.88
C ARG A 8 0.93 9.83 8.39
N MET A 9 1.26 8.78 9.14
CA MET A 9 1.53 8.75 10.57
C MET A 9 2.89 8.06 10.72
N GLU A 10 3.67 8.31 11.77
CA GLU A 10 5.07 7.84 11.94
C GLU A 10 5.47 6.65 11.05
N ASN A 11 4.96 5.44 11.36
CA ASN A 11 5.29 4.20 10.66
C ASN A 11 4.10 3.63 9.88
N GLN A 12 3.09 4.46 9.63
CA GLN A 12 1.81 3.99 9.09
C GLN A 12 1.27 4.95 8.04
N VAL A 13 0.64 4.42 7.01
CA VAL A 13 -0.05 5.22 6.01
C VAL A 13 -1.51 4.80 5.97
N VAL A 14 -2.41 5.78 5.92
CA VAL A 14 -3.82 5.53 5.67
C VAL A 14 -4.05 5.54 4.17
N ILE A 15 -4.54 4.41 3.67
CA ILE A 15 -4.91 4.18 2.27
C ILE A 15 -6.42 4.14 2.18
N GLN A 16 -6.96 4.93 1.26
CA GLN A 16 -8.36 4.91 0.92
C GLN A 16 -8.56 4.12 -0.36
N ILE A 17 -9.40 3.08 -0.31
CA ILE A 17 -9.73 2.19 -1.41
C ILE A 17 -11.18 2.41 -1.83
N TYR A 18 -11.37 2.65 -3.13
CA TYR A 18 -12.67 2.70 -3.79
C TYR A 18 -12.76 1.53 -4.77
N THR A 19 -13.43 0.44 -4.35
CA THR A 19 -13.61 -0.76 -5.17
C THR A 19 -14.99 -1.37 -4.93
N ASN A 20 -15.52 -2.03 -5.96
CA ASN A 20 -16.67 -2.93 -5.84
C ASN A 20 -16.23 -4.40 -5.72
N GLY A 21 -14.92 -4.67 -5.72
CA GLY A 21 -14.32 -6.00 -5.63
C GLY A 21 -13.84 -6.37 -4.23
N ILE A 22 -13.45 -7.63 -4.03
CA ILE A 22 -12.89 -8.10 -2.76
C ILE A 22 -11.43 -7.64 -2.65
N PHE A 23 -11.15 -6.85 -1.63
CA PHE A 23 -9.79 -6.53 -1.21
C PHE A 23 -9.16 -7.76 -0.54
N ASN A 24 -7.96 -8.15 -0.97
CA ASN A 24 -7.23 -9.27 -0.35
C ASN A 24 -6.15 -8.75 0.61
N TYR A 25 -5.12 -8.09 0.09
CA TYR A 25 -4.00 -7.59 0.91
C TYR A 25 -3.22 -6.48 0.20
N PHE A 26 -2.34 -5.82 0.95
CA PHE A 26 -1.36 -4.88 0.44
C PHE A 26 0.00 -5.57 0.26
N GLU A 27 0.75 -5.16 -0.76
CA GLU A 27 2.12 -5.60 -1.01
C GLU A 27 3.07 -4.42 -1.11
N ILE A 28 4.32 -4.67 -0.73
CA ILE A 28 5.46 -3.85 -1.10
C ILE A 28 6.39 -4.66 -1.99
N ARG A 29 6.91 -4.02 -3.04
CA ARG A 29 7.75 -4.66 -4.07
C ARG A 29 9.02 -3.86 -4.28
N ASN A 30 10.17 -4.53 -4.32
CA ASN A 30 11.42 -3.86 -4.66
C ASN A 30 11.49 -3.58 -6.17
N LYS A 31 11.83 -2.35 -6.57
CA LYS A 31 11.92 -1.90 -7.96
C LYS A 31 13.01 -2.62 -8.76
N LEU A 32 14.14 -2.93 -8.10
CA LEU A 32 15.29 -3.62 -8.70
C LEU A 32 15.16 -5.13 -8.64
N ARG A 33 14.36 -5.65 -7.70
CA ARG A 33 14.11 -7.08 -7.51
C ARG A 33 12.60 -7.37 -7.52
N PRO A 34 11.96 -7.43 -8.70
CA PRO A 34 10.50 -7.50 -8.83
C PRO A 34 9.84 -8.76 -8.23
N PHE A 35 10.64 -9.79 -7.96
CA PHE A 35 10.22 -11.03 -7.31
C PHE A 35 10.31 -10.95 -5.78
N GLU A 36 11.03 -9.98 -5.22
CA GLU A 36 11.02 -9.69 -3.78
C GLU A 36 9.77 -8.89 -3.44
N ARG A 37 8.74 -9.62 -2.98
CA ARG A 37 7.43 -9.08 -2.62
C ARG A 37 7.12 -9.46 -1.18
N SER A 38 6.65 -8.49 -0.41
CA SER A 38 6.27 -8.69 0.98
C SER A 38 4.85 -8.21 1.21
N LYS A 39 4.03 -9.05 1.85
CA LYS A 39 2.70 -8.63 2.30
C LYS A 39 2.83 -7.66 3.46
N LEU A 40 2.06 -6.58 3.41
CA LEU A 40 2.04 -5.58 4.47
C LEU A 40 0.96 -5.92 5.50
N MET A 41 1.29 -5.67 6.78
CA MET A 41 0.29 -5.71 7.83
C MET A 41 -0.68 -4.54 7.67
N VAL A 42 -1.97 -4.86 7.76
CA VAL A 42 -3.08 -3.93 7.55
C VAL A 42 -4.07 -3.97 8.71
N THR A 43 -4.63 -2.82 9.06
CA THR A 43 -5.79 -2.69 9.94
C THR A 43 -6.88 -1.93 9.21
N GLN A 44 -8.05 -2.55 9.02
CA GLN A 44 -9.20 -1.86 8.43
C GLN A 44 -9.79 -0.88 9.44
N MET A 45 -9.92 0.39 9.07
CA MET A 45 -10.48 1.44 9.92
C MET A 45 -11.95 1.71 9.60
N SER A 46 -12.32 1.63 8.32
CA SER A 46 -13.69 1.84 7.82
C SER A 46 -13.94 0.97 6.58
N LEU A 47 -15.09 1.14 5.93
CA LEU A 47 -15.38 0.42 4.69
C LEU A 47 -14.34 0.71 3.60
N THR A 48 -13.79 1.92 3.55
CA THR A 48 -12.86 2.35 2.49
C THR A 48 -11.46 2.64 3.01
N ASP A 49 -11.28 2.81 4.32
CA ASP A 49 -10.01 3.28 4.88
C ASP A 49 -9.25 2.15 5.56
N TYR A 50 -7.99 2.02 5.20
CA TYR A 50 -7.08 0.98 5.64
C TYR A 50 -5.79 1.59 6.14
N LYS A 51 -5.35 1.18 7.32
CA LYS A 51 -4.07 1.58 7.88
C LYS A 51 -3.03 0.50 7.56
N ILE A 52 -1.97 0.87 6.85
CA ILE A 52 -0.86 -0.03 6.52
C ILE A 52 0.37 0.31 7.35
N ASN A 53 1.06 -0.70 7.84
CA ASN A 53 2.37 -0.54 8.48
C ASN A 53 3.46 -0.48 7.41
N ILE A 54 4.30 0.55 7.48
CA ILE A 54 5.45 0.71 6.60
C ILE A 54 6.69 0.22 7.37
N PRO A 55 7.48 -0.70 6.80
CA PRO A 55 8.75 -1.09 7.42
C PRO A 55 9.68 0.14 7.46
N LEU A 56 10.19 0.50 8.63
CA LEU A 56 11.09 1.65 8.78
C LEU A 56 12.52 1.38 8.28
N GLU A 57 12.87 0.11 8.13
CA GLU A 57 14.23 -0.35 7.87
C GLU A 57 14.60 -0.33 6.38
N ILE A 58 13.67 0.05 5.50
CA ILE A 58 13.84 0.03 4.05
C ILE A 58 13.93 1.45 3.46
N ASP A 59 14.77 1.63 2.44
CA ASP A 59 14.75 2.86 1.64
C ASP A 59 13.52 2.86 0.74
N LEU A 60 12.51 3.65 1.10
CA LEU A 60 11.23 3.72 0.40
C LEU A 60 11.34 4.16 -1.06
N ARG A 61 12.48 4.74 -1.48
CA ARG A 61 12.73 5.09 -2.88
C ARG A 61 12.84 3.86 -3.77
N ASP A 62 13.33 2.76 -3.22
CA ASP A 62 13.56 1.50 -3.93
C ASP A 62 12.32 0.61 -3.97
N TYR A 63 11.21 1.03 -3.37
CA TYR A 63 10.02 0.21 -3.25
C TYR A 63 8.78 0.85 -3.88
N GLU A 64 7.87 -0.01 -4.30
CA GLU A 64 6.52 0.35 -4.73
C GLU A 64 5.48 -0.34 -3.87
N PHE A 65 4.35 0.35 -3.67
CA PHE A 65 3.24 -0.15 -2.87
C PHE A 65 2.06 -0.47 -3.75
N TRP A 66 1.47 -1.64 -3.52
CA TRP A 66 0.42 -2.21 -4.35
C TRP A 66 -0.73 -2.73 -3.50
N VAL A 67 -1.93 -2.68 -4.05
CA VAL A 67 -3.13 -3.34 -3.53
C VAL A 67 -3.43 -4.54 -4.41
N ILE A 68 -3.67 -5.70 -3.79
CA ILE A 68 -4.01 -6.94 -4.48
C ILE A 68 -5.49 -7.25 -4.23
N TYR A 69 -6.21 -7.49 -5.32
CA TYR A 69 -7.64 -7.83 -5.34
C TYR A 69 -7.82 -9.17 -6.02
N ASN A 70 -8.63 -10.05 -5.42
CA ASN A 70 -8.97 -11.37 -5.96
C ASN A 70 -7.75 -12.18 -6.46
N ASP A 71 -6.55 -11.96 -5.90
CA ASP A 71 -5.26 -12.56 -6.27
C ASP A 71 -4.76 -12.39 -7.72
N TYR A 72 -5.54 -11.75 -8.60
CA TYR A 72 -5.21 -11.57 -10.02
C TYR A 72 -5.18 -10.11 -10.49
N GLN A 73 -5.77 -9.19 -9.73
CA GLN A 73 -5.79 -7.77 -10.07
C GLN A 73 -4.97 -6.99 -9.06
N ASP A 74 -3.99 -6.23 -9.54
CA ASP A 74 -3.20 -5.34 -8.70
C ASP A 74 -3.33 -3.87 -9.12
N GLN A 75 -3.16 -2.99 -8.15
CA GLN A 75 -3.19 -1.55 -8.36
C GLN A 75 -2.09 -0.87 -7.55
N LYS A 76 -1.26 -0.08 -8.23
CA LYS A 76 -0.27 0.78 -7.55
C LYS A 76 -1.01 1.83 -6.71
N ILE A 77 -0.57 1.99 -5.46
CA ILE A 77 -1.12 2.99 -4.54
C ILE A 77 -0.68 4.39 -5.00
N GLU A 78 -1.64 5.25 -5.29
CA GLU A 78 -1.37 6.62 -5.69
C GLU A 78 -0.92 7.49 -4.49
N ARG A 79 -0.12 8.53 -4.78
CA ARG A 79 0.33 9.56 -3.82
C ARG A 79 1.21 9.10 -2.66
N ILE A 80 1.48 7.79 -2.55
CA ILE A 80 2.28 7.24 -1.44
C ILE A 80 3.70 7.79 -1.41
N GLU A 81 4.37 7.91 -2.56
CA GLU A 81 5.74 8.43 -2.66
C GLU A 81 5.83 9.88 -2.15
N LYS A 82 4.81 10.70 -2.43
CA LYS A 82 4.75 12.08 -1.95
C LYS A 82 4.62 12.14 -0.43
N LEU A 83 3.70 11.36 0.14
CA LEU A 83 3.48 11.33 1.59
C LEU A 83 4.68 10.77 2.37
N LEU A 84 5.45 9.86 1.78
CA LEU A 84 6.63 9.27 2.41
C LEU A 84 7.90 10.12 2.29
N SER A 85 7.89 11.12 1.40
CA SER A 85 9.00 12.06 1.22
C SER A 85 8.88 13.33 2.08
N GLU A 86 7.70 13.59 2.63
CA GLU A 86 7.39 14.65 3.62
C GLU A 86 7.66 14.15 5.05
#